data_AF-A0A958Q875-F1
#
_entry.id   AF-A0A958Q875-F1
#
_cell.length_a   1.000
_cell.length_b   1.000
_cell.length_c   1.000
_cell.angle_alpha   90.00
_cell.angle_beta   90.00
_cell.angle_gamma   90.00
#
_symmetry.space_group_name_H-M   'P 1'
#
loop_
_entity.id
_entity.type
_entity.pdbx_description
1 polymer ?
#
loop_
_entity_poly.entity_id
_entity_poly.type
_entity_poly.pdbx_seq_one_letter_code
_entity_poly.pdbx_strand_id
1 'polypeptide(L)'
;MEPNLGIKNYLAEIGRRGGIRRRRTLSTEESKGMLRVREARRAFKKFYSMCFWSFDPELVITQNEVAWVAEQLRKNGNRKAWELAAKLCQ
;
A
#
# COMPACT_ATOMS: atom_id res chain seq x y z
N MET A 1 -43.15 8.39 7.78
CA MET A 1 -41.75 8.84 7.85
C MET A 1 -41.24 8.90 6.42
N GLU A 2 -41.30 10.07 5.79
CA GLU A 2 -40.93 10.26 4.38
C GLU A 2 -39.45 9.93 4.17
N PRO A 3 -39.08 9.08 3.21
CA PRO A 3 -37.68 8.83 2.91
C PRO A 3 -37.07 10.10 2.32
N ASN A 4 -36.06 10.66 3.01
CA ASN A 4 -35.36 11.87 2.58
C ASN A 4 -34.58 11.61 1.28
N LEU A 5 -35.25 11.81 0.13
CA LEU A 5 -34.74 11.57 -1.23
C LEU A 5 -33.41 12.28 -1.49
N GLY A 6 -33.17 13.43 -0.84
CA GLY A 6 -31.93 14.19 -0.96
C GLY A 6 -30.71 13.41 -0.48
N ILE A 7 -30.84 12.68 0.63
CA ILE A 7 -29.75 11.86 1.20
C ILE A 7 -29.45 10.67 0.28
N LYS A 8 -30.48 10.01 -0.23
CA LYS A 8 -30.30 8.85 -1.14
C LYS A 8 -29.60 9.25 -2.44
N ASN A 9 -29.99 10.39 -3.02
CA ASN A 9 -29.38 10.92 -4.24
C ASN A 9 -27.93 11.35 -4.00
N TYR A 10 -27.65 11.99 -2.87
CA TYR A 10 -26.30 12.36 -2.47
C TYR A 10 -25.37 11.14 -2.32
N LEU A 11 -25.84 10.09 -1.62
CA LEU A 11 -25.08 8.85 -1.44
C LEU A 11 -24.85 8.10 -2.77
N ALA A 12 -25.83 8.09 -3.67
CA ALA A 12 -25.69 7.51 -5.00
C ALA A 12 -24.67 8.27 -5.86
N GLU A 13 -24.68 9.61 -5.81
CA GLU A 13 -23.76 10.48 -6.54
C GLU A 13 -22.31 10.29 -6.08
N ILE A 14 -22.04 10.27 -4.76
CA ILE A 14 -20.69 10.02 -4.25
C ILE A 14 -20.21 8.61 -4.56
N GLY A 15 -21.11 7.61 -4.51
CA GLY A 15 -20.80 6.23 -4.89
C GLY A 15 -20.43 6.11 -6.37
N ARG A 16 -21.18 6.80 -7.24
CA ARG A 16 -20.92 6.86 -8.69
C ARG A 16 -19.58 7.54 -8.99
N ARG A 17 -19.29 8.68 -8.37
CA ARG A 17 -18.00 9.38 -8.50
C ARG A 17 -16.83 8.52 -8.01
N GLY A 18 -16.99 7.84 -6.88
CA GLY A 18 -15.99 6.89 -6.37
C GLY A 18 -15.78 5.69 -7.29
N GLY A 19 -16.87 5.15 -7.85
CA GLY A 19 -16.83 4.05 -8.81
C GLY A 19 -16.20 4.43 -10.15
N ILE A 20 -16.42 5.66 -10.64
CA ILE A 20 -15.76 6.19 -11.84
C ILE A 20 -14.25 6.38 -11.59
N ARG A 21 -13.86 6.95 -10.45
CA ARG A 21 -12.45 7.15 -10.08
C ARG A 21 -11.69 5.83 -9.86
N ARG A 22 -12.38 4.77 -9.45
CA ARG A 22 -11.82 3.41 -9.29
C ARG A 22 -11.81 2.58 -10.58
N ARG A 23 -12.63 2.91 -11.58
CA ARG A 23 -12.79 2.15 -12.84
C ARG A 23 -11.75 2.47 -13.93
N ARG A 24 -10.71 3.23 -13.61
CA ARG A 24 -9.53 3.30 -14.49
C ARG A 24 -8.95 1.89 -14.61
N THR A 25 -8.94 1.36 -15.82
CA THR A 25 -8.29 0.10 -16.15
C THR A 25 -6.80 0.29 -15.89
N LEU A 26 -6.34 -0.14 -14.71
CA LEU A 26 -4.92 -0.19 -14.41
C LEU A 26 -4.31 -1.28 -15.29
N SER A 27 -3.20 -0.96 -15.94
CA SER A 27 -2.40 -1.98 -16.58
C SER A 27 -1.94 -3.00 -15.52
N THR A 28 -1.67 -4.23 -15.97
CA THR A 28 -1.14 -5.29 -15.10
C THR A 28 0.13 -4.83 -14.36
N GLU A 29 0.97 -4.02 -15.01
CA GLU A 29 2.21 -3.50 -14.42
C GLU A 29 1.96 -2.42 -13.37
N GLU A 30 1.04 -1.48 -13.61
CA GLU A 30 0.65 -0.51 -12.57
C GLU A 30 0.01 -1.21 -11.36
N SER A 31 -0.79 -2.25 -11.61
CA SER A 31 -1.40 -3.06 -10.54
C SER A 31 -0.34 -3.76 -9.68
N LYS A 32 0.67 -4.36 -10.31
CA LYS A 32 1.82 -4.96 -9.60
C LYS A 32 2.61 -3.92 -8.81
N GLY A 33 2.89 -2.76 -9.40
CA GLY A 33 3.58 -1.65 -8.71
C GLY A 33 2.84 -1.21 -7.44
N MET A 34 1.52 -1.01 -7.54
CA MET A 34 0.70 -0.66 -6.38
C MET A 34 0.71 -1.73 -5.28
N LEU A 35 0.69 -3.01 -5.66
CA LEU A 35 0.77 -4.12 -4.71
C LEU A 35 2.14 -4.14 -4.01
N ARG A 36 3.25 -3.98 -4.75
CA ARG A 36 4.60 -3.90 -4.17
C ARG A 36 4.72 -2.78 -3.15
N VAL A 37 4.21 -1.58 -3.44
CA VAL A 37 4.21 -0.45 -2.49
C VAL A 37 3.40 -0.79 -1.24
N ARG A 38 2.23 -1.41 -1.40
CA ARG A 38 1.40 -1.84 -0.25
C ARG A 38 2.12 -2.87 0.62
N GLU A 39 2.75 -3.85 0.00
CA GLU A 39 3.51 -4.86 0.72
C GLU A 39 4.73 -4.26 1.42
N ALA A 40 5.46 -3.35 0.76
CA ALA A 40 6.59 -2.65 1.35
C ALA A 40 6.18 -1.82 2.57
N ARG A 41 5.05 -1.10 2.51
CA ARG A 41 4.49 -0.39 3.68
C ARG A 41 4.14 -1.32 4.83
N ARG A 42 3.54 -2.48 4.51
CA ARG A 42 3.21 -3.48 5.53
C ARG A 42 4.47 -4.07 6.15
N ALA A 43 5.50 -4.31 5.35
CA ALA A 43 6.81 -4.79 5.78
C ALA A 43 7.49 -3.80 6.72
N PHE A 44 7.55 -2.53 6.31
CA PHE A 44 8.15 -1.44 7.06
C PHE A 44 7.56 -1.36 8.48
N LYS A 45 6.23 -1.34 8.58
CA LYS A 45 5.54 -1.33 9.88
C LYS A 45 5.79 -2.59 10.69
N LYS A 46 5.73 -3.77 10.06
CA LYS A 46 5.86 -5.06 10.75
C LYS A 46 7.25 -5.30 11.31
N PHE A 47 8.28 -4.88 10.59
CA PHE A 47 9.68 -5.10 10.95
C PHE A 47 10.36 -3.81 11.43
N TYR A 48 9.58 -2.80 11.81
CA TYR A 48 10.10 -1.47 12.16
C TYR A 48 11.19 -1.54 13.24
N SER A 49 10.89 -2.15 14.38
CA SER A 49 11.83 -2.26 15.50
C SER A 49 13.09 -3.07 15.19
N MET A 50 13.06 -3.96 14.19
CA MET A 50 14.17 -4.84 13.85
C MET A 50 15.05 -4.24 12.75
N CYS A 51 14.43 -3.73 11.68
CA CYS A 51 15.12 -3.34 10.46
C CYS A 51 15.16 -1.82 10.26
N PHE A 52 14.27 -1.07 10.92
CA PHE A 52 14.03 0.34 10.61
C PHE A 52 14.02 1.27 11.85
N TRP A 53 14.49 0.80 13.00
CA TRP A 53 14.34 1.50 14.28
C TRP A 53 14.96 2.90 14.31
N SER A 54 15.96 3.15 13.46
CA SER A 54 16.69 4.41 13.34
C SER A 54 16.07 5.39 12.33
N PHE A 55 15.06 4.98 11.56
CA PHE A 55 14.39 5.84 10.58
C PHE A 55 13.18 6.53 11.18
N ASP A 56 12.56 7.43 10.43
CA ASP A 56 11.30 8.07 10.82
C ASP A 56 10.15 7.05 10.74
N PRO A 57 9.39 6.80 11.84
CA PRO A 57 8.24 5.89 11.82
C PRO A 57 7.10 6.37 10.93
N GLU A 58 7.03 7.66 10.62
CA GLU A 58 6.03 8.26 9.75
C GLU A 58 6.45 8.29 8.27
N LEU A 59 7.62 7.75 7.93
CA LEU A 59 8.12 7.68 6.57
C LEU A 59 7.12 7.01 5.62
N VAL A 60 6.70 7.75 4.60
CA VAL A 60 5.76 7.24 3.59
C VAL A 60 6.52 6.51 2.49
N ILE A 61 6.49 5.19 2.53
CA ILE A 61 7.09 4.35 1.48
C ILE A 61 6.34 4.57 0.15
N THR A 62 7.05 5.03 -0.88
CA THR A 62 6.58 5.14 -2.26
C THR A 62 7.22 4.06 -3.13
N GLN A 63 7.01 4.10 -4.45
CA GLN A 63 7.60 3.15 -5.39
C GLN A 63 9.14 3.15 -5.34
N ASN A 64 9.75 4.31 -5.11
CA ASN A 64 11.20 4.47 -5.10
C ASN A 64 11.86 3.80 -3.89
N GLU A 65 11.17 3.79 -2.75
CA GLU A 65 11.68 3.22 -1.50
C GLU A 65 11.46 1.70 -1.42
N VAL A 66 10.68 1.08 -2.32
CA VAL A 66 10.43 -0.38 -2.30
C VAL A 66 11.75 -1.16 -2.34
N ALA A 67 12.68 -0.76 -3.21
CA ALA A 67 13.99 -1.43 -3.33
C ALA A 67 14.80 -1.30 -2.04
N TRP A 68 14.80 -0.11 -1.44
CA TRP A 68 15.47 0.16 -0.16
C TRP A 68 14.85 -0.64 0.99
N VAL A 69 13.51 -0.72 1.08
CA VAL A 69 12.83 -1.55 2.08
C VAL A 69 13.26 -3.02 1.94
N ALA A 70 13.29 -3.55 0.72
CA ALA A 70 13.74 -4.91 0.47
C ALA A 70 15.21 -5.12 0.89
N GLU A 71 16.08 -4.14 0.63
CA GLU A 71 17.48 -4.19 1.06
C GLU A 71 17.63 -4.20 2.59
N GLN A 72 16.95 -3.32 3.31
CA GLN A 72 17.00 -3.26 4.78
C GLN A 72 16.48 -4.57 5.41
N LEU A 73 15.40 -5.13 4.87
CA LEU A 73 14.87 -6.41 5.32
C LEU A 73 15.85 -7.57 5.10
N ARG A 74 16.65 -7.55 4.03
CA ARG A 74 17.68 -8.57 3.77
C ARG A 74 18.90 -8.41 4.67
N LYS A 75 19.32 -7.18 4.94
CA LYS A 75 20.52 -6.87 5.72
C LYS A 75 20.32 -7.09 7.22
N ASN A 76 19.18 -6.63 7.75
CA ASN A 76 18.96 -6.53 9.20
C ASN A 76 17.85 -7.45 9.69
N GLY A 77 17.10 -8.07 8.78
CA GLY A 77 15.93 -8.86 9.12
C GLY A 77 16.22 -10.34 9.38
N ASN A 78 15.19 -11.03 9.88
CA ASN A 78 15.21 -12.48 10.05
C ASN A 78 14.75 -13.20 8.77
N ARG A 79 14.69 -14.54 8.81
CA ARG A 79 14.23 -15.36 7.66
C ARG A 79 12.89 -14.90 7.07
N LYS A 80 11.92 -14.54 7.91
CA LYS A 80 10.60 -14.05 7.46
C LYS A 80 10.71 -12.69 6.75
N ALA A 81 11.59 -11.80 7.22
CA ALA A 81 11.87 -10.53 6.57
C ALA A 81 12.54 -10.75 5.20
N TRP A 82 13.49 -11.68 5.12
CA TRP A 82 14.19 -12.04 3.90
C TRP A 82 13.24 -12.61 2.83
N GLU A 83 12.36 -13.55 3.20
CA GLU A 83 11.34 -14.11 2.31
C GLU A 83 10.37 -13.04 1.81
N LEU A 84 10.02 -12.06 2.65
CA LEU A 84 9.18 -10.94 2.24
C LEU A 84 9.92 -9.99 1.28
N ALA A 85 11.20 -9.72 1.53
CA ALA A 85 12.04 -8.92 0.65
C ALA A 85 12.20 -9.54 -0.74
N ALA A 86 12.25 -10.87 -0.84
CA ALA A 86 12.28 -11.58 -2.13
C ALA A 86 11.01 -11.30 -2.96
N LYS A 87 9.84 -11.28 -2.32
CA LYS A 87 8.55 -10.98 -2.97
C LYS A 87 8.45 -9.54 -3.48
N LEU A 88 9.06 -8.58 -2.77
CA LEU A 88 9.06 -7.17 -3.18
C LEU A 88 9.85 -6.90 -4.48
N CYS A 89 10.76 -7.80 -4.86
CA CYS A 89 11.59 -7.68 -6.07
C CYS A 89 11.08 -8.49 -7.28
N GLN A 90 9.97 -9.24 -7.13
CA GLN A 90 9.29 -9.94 -8.23
C GLN A 90 8.28 -9.06 -8.91
#